data_AF-A0A7V9TCA4-F1
#
_entry.id   AF-A0A7V9TCA4-F1
#
_cell.length_a   1.000
_cell.length_b   1.000
_cell.length_c   1.000
_cell.angle_alpha   90.00
_cell.angle_beta   90.00
_cell.angle_gamma   90.00
#
_symmetry.space_group_name_H-M   'P 1'
#
loop_
_entity.id
_entity.type
_entity.pdbx_description
1 polymer ?
#
loop_
_entity_poly.entity_id
_entity_poly.type
_entity_poly.pdbx_seq_one_letter_code
_entity_poly.pdbx_strand_id
1 'polypeptide(L)'
;MFCPQCGINQSDELKFCKSCGANLYAVRQVVATRETDEKFDWSKTWVAEMFLSEGERKKRDASLERQRGITPEIKRHNEIKAGVITACVGIGAAIFLYFLMQGIILSGNVPRGDAEILRRIWVAGVIPLMVGMGLIFNGLIVSKRLIEIAKRETGTGPDALETGAERGALRPADTAEFIPSDFSVTEGTTRHLKSSVPKP
;
A
#
# COMPACT_ATOMS: atom_id res chain seq x y z
N MET A 1 -27.74 -42.63 -2.50
CA MET A 1 -27.09 -41.79 -1.45
C MET A 1 -26.92 -42.58 -0.16
N PHE A 2 -25.78 -42.41 0.50
CA PHE A 2 -25.46 -43.03 1.78
C PHE A 2 -26.06 -42.25 2.96
N CYS A 3 -26.70 -42.95 3.91
CA CYS A 3 -27.17 -42.32 5.14
C CYS A 3 -26.03 -42.20 6.16
N PRO A 4 -25.68 -40.99 6.65
CA PRO A 4 -24.57 -40.82 7.57
C PRO A 4 -24.82 -41.41 8.97
N GLN A 5 -26.08 -41.70 9.31
CA GLN A 5 -26.43 -42.18 10.65
C GLN A 5 -26.44 -43.71 10.77
N CYS A 6 -26.92 -44.43 9.75
CA CYS A 6 -27.03 -45.89 9.78
C CYS A 6 -26.22 -46.60 8.70
N GLY A 7 -25.58 -45.86 7.79
CA GLY A 7 -24.69 -46.38 6.76
C GLY A 7 -25.36 -47.20 5.66
N ILE A 8 -26.69 -47.16 5.56
CA ILE A 8 -27.41 -47.90 4.52
C ILE A 8 -27.51 -47.04 3.26
N ASN A 9 -27.25 -47.64 2.11
CA ASN A 9 -27.43 -46.99 0.82
C ASN A 9 -28.93 -46.93 0.47
N GLN A 10 -29.42 -45.74 0.19
CA GLN A 10 -30.81 -45.47 -0.16
C GLN A 10 -30.89 -44.84 -1.55
N SER A 11 -32.03 -45.00 -2.23
CA SER A 11 -32.24 -44.36 -3.53
C SER A 11 -32.28 -42.83 -3.39
N ASP A 12 -31.85 -42.15 -4.46
CA ASP A 12 -31.73 -40.69 -4.48
C ASP A 12 -33.08 -39.96 -4.60
N GLU A 13 -34.21 -40.60 -4.37
CA GLU A 13 -35.53 -39.93 -4.38
C GLU A 13 -36.14 -39.80 -2.98
N LEU A 14 -35.59 -40.52 -2.00
CA LEU A 14 -36.15 -40.57 -0.64
C LEU A 14 -35.68 -39.37 0.20
N LYS A 15 -36.66 -38.66 0.79
CA LYS A 15 -36.41 -37.53 1.71
C LYS A 15 -35.92 -37.99 3.09
N PHE A 16 -36.27 -39.20 3.50
CA PHE A 16 -35.92 -39.78 4.80
C PHE A 16 -35.35 -41.19 4.63
N CYS A 17 -34.43 -41.57 5.52
CA CYS A 17 -33.91 -42.93 5.56
C CYS A 17 -34.98 -43.91 6.06
N LYS A 18 -35.23 -45.00 5.33
CA LYS A 18 -36.21 -46.03 5.71
C LYS A 18 -35.86 -46.80 6.98
N SER A 19 -34.59 -46.82 7.39
CA SER A 19 -34.13 -47.61 8.53
C SER A 19 -33.99 -46.80 9.83
N CYS A 20 -33.46 -45.58 9.76
CA CYS A 20 -33.24 -44.74 10.96
C CYS A 20 -34.11 -43.47 11.00
N GLY A 21 -34.88 -43.17 9.94
CA GLY A 21 -35.71 -41.97 9.87
C GLY A 21 -34.95 -40.66 9.64
N ALA A 22 -33.62 -40.69 9.50
CA ALA A 22 -32.82 -39.49 9.28
C ALA A 22 -33.23 -38.73 8.01
N ASN A 23 -33.30 -37.39 8.11
CA ASN A 23 -33.62 -36.52 6.98
C ASN A 23 -32.42 -36.40 6.03
N LEU A 24 -32.55 -37.01 4.85
CA LEU A 24 -31.50 -37.03 3.83
C LEU A 24 -31.50 -35.76 2.97
N TYR A 25 -32.59 -34.99 2.96
CA TYR A 25 -32.70 -33.75 2.18
C TYR A 25 -31.71 -32.68 2.65
N ALA A 26 -31.59 -32.49 3.97
CA ALA A 26 -30.63 -31.54 4.54
C ALA A 26 -29.18 -31.93 4.23
N VAL A 27 -28.87 -33.23 4.28
CA VAL A 27 -27.53 -33.74 3.97
C VAL A 27 -27.18 -33.48 2.50
N ARG A 28 -28.15 -33.62 1.58
CA ARG A 28 -27.92 -33.29 0.16
C ARG A 28 -27.66 -31.82 -0.07
N GLN A 29 -28.39 -30.95 0.59
CA GLN A 29 -28.19 -29.51 0.45
C GLN A 29 -26.79 -29.11 0.89
N VAL A 30 -26.28 -29.69 1.98
CA VAL A 30 -24.92 -29.43 2.46
C VAL A 30 -23.85 -30.01 1.52
N VAL A 31 -24.05 -31.22 0.98
CA VAL A 31 -23.11 -31.81 0.02
C VAL A 31 -23.08 -31.03 -1.29
N ALA A 32 -24.25 -30.67 -1.83
CA ALA A 32 -24.36 -29.89 -3.07
C ALA A 32 -23.79 -28.47 -2.95
N THR A 33 -23.89 -27.85 -1.77
CA THR A 33 -23.28 -26.51 -1.51
C THR A 33 -21.75 -26.58 -1.40
N ARG A 34 -21.18 -27.76 -1.11
CA ARG A 34 -19.73 -27.91 -0.92
C ARG A 34 -18.97 -28.19 -2.22
N GLU A 35 -19.67 -28.55 -3.31
CA GLU A 35 -19.07 -28.82 -4.63
C GLU A 35 -18.86 -27.56 -5.49
N THR A 36 -19.31 -26.39 -5.06
CA THR A 36 -18.87 -25.12 -5.68
C THR A 36 -17.44 -24.83 -5.24
N ASP A 37 -16.51 -25.39 -6.02
CA ASP A 37 -15.06 -25.40 -5.90
C ASP A 37 -14.42 -24.00 -6.09
N GLU A 38 -14.83 -23.02 -5.27
CA GLU A 38 -13.98 -21.85 -5.03
C GLU A 38 -12.86 -22.30 -4.10
N LYS A 39 -11.76 -22.81 -4.69
CA LYS A 39 -10.50 -23.02 -4.01
C LYS A 39 -10.15 -21.76 -3.24
N PHE A 40 -10.35 -21.81 -1.93
CA PHE A 40 -9.97 -20.77 -1.00
C PHE A 40 -8.45 -20.57 -1.14
N ASP A 41 -8.09 -19.50 -1.83
CA ASP A 41 -6.74 -19.23 -2.28
C ASP A 41 -5.94 -18.68 -1.09
N TRP A 42 -5.46 -19.57 -0.23
CA TRP A 42 -4.68 -19.25 0.98
C TRP A 42 -3.49 -18.32 0.67
N SER A 43 -3.00 -18.34 -0.57
CA SER A 43 -1.95 -17.46 -1.09
C SER A 43 -2.31 -15.97 -1.08
N LYS A 44 -3.60 -15.62 -1.10
CA LYS A 44 -4.12 -14.23 -1.11
C LYS A 44 -4.55 -13.72 0.26
N THR A 45 -4.51 -14.58 1.28
CA THR A 45 -4.89 -14.17 2.64
C THR A 45 -3.71 -13.53 3.37
N TRP A 46 -4.00 -12.52 4.18
CA TRP A 46 -3.07 -11.77 5.05
C TRP A 46 -2.14 -12.67 5.91
N VAL A 47 -2.51 -13.94 6.10
CA VAL A 47 -1.72 -14.96 6.80
C VAL A 47 -0.40 -15.26 6.07
N ALA A 48 -0.41 -15.33 4.73
CA ALA A 48 0.81 -15.55 3.95
C ALA A 48 1.81 -14.38 4.09
N GLU A 49 1.31 -13.18 4.34
CA GLU A 49 2.13 -12.00 4.59
C GLU A 49 2.78 -12.04 5.98
N MET A 50 2.14 -12.68 6.96
CA MET A 50 2.62 -12.80 8.34
C MET A 50 3.83 -13.75 8.48
N PHE A 51 4.02 -14.68 7.54
CA PHE A 51 5.16 -15.61 7.53
C PHE A 51 6.37 -15.16 6.70
N LEU A 52 6.28 -14.03 5.98
CA LEU A 52 7.41 -13.47 5.25
C LEU A 52 8.43 -12.85 6.22
N SER A 53 9.72 -13.07 5.94
CA SER A 53 10.81 -12.47 6.71
C SER A 53 10.79 -10.93 6.59
N GLU A 54 11.24 -10.19 7.61
CA GLU A 54 11.26 -8.71 7.59
C GLU A 54 12.02 -8.16 6.37
N GLY A 55 13.05 -8.87 5.91
CA GLY A 55 13.82 -8.50 4.72
C GLY A 55 13.03 -8.60 3.41
N GLU A 56 12.15 -9.60 3.27
CA GLU A 56 11.30 -9.76 2.10
C GLU A 56 10.16 -8.74 2.08
N ARG A 57 9.58 -8.44 3.25
CA ARG A 57 8.59 -7.35 3.39
C ARG A 57 9.17 -6.03 2.92
N LYS A 58 10.38 -5.67 3.38
CA LYS A 58 11.02 -4.42 3.00
C LYS A 58 11.34 -4.33 1.50
N LYS A 59 11.76 -5.44 0.88
CA LYS A 59 11.98 -5.51 -0.58
C LYS A 59 10.67 -5.35 -1.36
N ARG A 60 9.59 -5.97 -0.89
CA ARG A 60 8.28 -5.89 -1.53
C ARG A 60 7.69 -4.48 -1.37
N ASP A 61 7.78 -3.89 -0.19
CA ASP A 61 7.37 -2.50 0.04
C ASP A 61 8.15 -1.53 -0.85
N ALA A 62 9.46 -1.69 -0.99
CA ALA A 62 10.26 -0.88 -1.91
C ALA A 62 9.83 -1.07 -3.38
N SER A 63 9.43 -2.29 -3.78
CA SER A 63 8.91 -2.55 -5.13
C SER A 63 7.53 -1.93 -5.34
N LEU A 64 6.67 -1.95 -4.32
CA LEU A 64 5.34 -1.32 -4.31
C LEU A 64 5.43 0.20 -4.29
N GLU A 65 6.37 0.78 -3.54
CA GLU A 65 6.65 2.21 -3.53
C GLU A 65 7.07 2.70 -4.92
N ARG A 66 7.89 1.92 -5.65
CA ARG A 66 8.23 2.21 -7.05
C ARG A 66 7.04 2.14 -7.99
N GLN A 67 6.19 1.11 -7.87
CA GLN A 67 5.00 0.96 -8.72
C GLN A 67 3.94 2.04 -8.46
N ARG A 68 3.80 2.47 -7.21
CA ARG A 68 2.84 3.51 -6.82
C ARG A 68 3.35 4.93 -7.12
N GLY A 69 4.56 5.08 -7.66
CA GLY A 69 5.16 6.39 -7.94
C GLY A 69 5.26 7.27 -6.70
N ILE A 70 5.35 6.67 -5.50
CA ILE A 70 5.41 7.42 -4.26
C ILE A 70 6.82 8.02 -4.18
N THR A 71 6.95 9.26 -4.63
CA THR A 71 8.18 10.00 -4.43
C THR A 71 8.35 10.32 -2.93
N PRO A 72 9.58 10.39 -2.42
CA PRO A 72 9.84 10.79 -1.04
C PRO A 72 9.24 12.16 -0.70
N GLU A 73 9.05 13.02 -1.70
CA GLU A 73 8.39 14.32 -1.56
C GLU A 73 6.89 14.19 -1.26
N ILE A 74 6.18 13.26 -1.92
CA ILE A 74 4.75 13.00 -1.66
C ILE A 74 4.58 12.46 -0.23
N LYS A 75 5.46 11.56 0.22
CA LYS A 75 5.45 11.03 1.59
C LYS A 75 5.62 12.14 2.62
N ARG A 76 6.59 13.07 2.40
CA ARG A 76 6.78 14.26 3.24
C ARG A 76 5.52 15.11 3.32
N HIS A 77 4.93 15.40 2.16
CA HIS A 77 3.76 16.25 2.09
C HIS A 77 2.56 15.63 2.83
N ASN A 78 2.41 14.31 2.76
CA ASN A 78 1.35 13.59 3.47
C ASN A 78 1.58 13.61 4.99
N GLU A 79 2.82 13.42 5.46
CA GLU A 79 3.15 13.50 6.89
C GLU A 79 2.91 14.92 7.45
N ILE A 80 3.35 15.96 6.72
CA ILE A 80 3.12 17.35 7.11
C ILE A 80 1.61 17.66 7.13
N LYS A 81 0.88 17.25 6.08
CA LYS A 81 -0.58 17.42 6.02
C LYS A 81 -1.29 16.75 7.19
N ALA A 82 -0.93 15.51 7.50
CA ALA A 82 -1.48 14.79 8.64
C ALA A 82 -1.18 15.52 9.96
N GLY A 83 0.04 16.02 10.13
CA GLY A 83 0.44 16.81 11.29
C GLY A 83 -0.33 18.14 11.42
N VAL A 84 -0.54 18.86 10.31
CA VAL A 84 -1.33 20.10 10.29
C VAL A 84 -2.79 19.83 10.64
N ILE A 85 -3.40 18.81 10.05
CA ILE A 85 -4.80 18.45 10.32
C ILE A 85 -4.97 18.10 11.80
N THR A 86 -4.11 17.24 12.34
CA THR A 86 -4.18 16.82 13.75
C THR A 86 -3.93 17.97 14.72
N ALA A 87 -3.00 18.89 14.41
CA ALA A 87 -2.78 20.09 15.21
C ALA A 87 -4.02 21.02 15.23
N CYS A 88 -4.62 21.26 14.06
CA CYS A 88 -5.85 22.05 13.94
C CYS A 88 -7.02 21.40 14.72
N VAL A 89 -7.16 20.08 14.65
CA VAL A 89 -8.16 19.34 15.44
C VAL A 89 -7.91 19.51 16.94
N GLY A 90 -6.66 19.47 17.39
CA GLY A 90 -6.30 19.72 18.79
C GLY A 90 -6.70 21.11 19.27
N ILE A 91 -6.40 22.14 18.48
CA ILE A 91 -6.81 23.53 18.79
C ILE A 91 -8.33 23.64 18.86
N GLY A 92 -9.04 23.10 17.86
CA GLY A 92 -10.50 23.13 17.82
C GLY A 92 -11.12 22.41 19.03
N ALA A 93 -10.61 21.24 19.39
CA ALA A 93 -11.06 20.49 20.55
C ALA A 93 -10.79 21.23 21.87
N ALA A 94 -9.62 21.87 22.01
CA ALA A 94 -9.29 22.67 23.19
C ALA A 94 -10.25 23.86 23.36
N ILE A 95 -10.50 24.61 22.28
CA ILE A 95 -11.43 25.75 22.28
C ILE A 95 -12.86 25.28 22.58
N PHE A 96 -13.31 24.22 21.89
CA PHE A 96 -14.65 23.67 22.07
C PHE A 96 -14.89 23.22 23.52
N LEU A 97 -13.98 22.43 24.08
CA LEU A 97 -14.08 21.95 25.46
C LEU A 97 -14.03 23.12 26.46
N TYR A 98 -13.23 24.16 26.20
CA TYR A 98 -13.18 25.34 27.05
C TYR A 98 -14.54 26.04 27.15
N PHE A 99 -15.18 26.33 26.01
CA PHE A 99 -16.49 26.98 25.98
C PHE A 99 -17.60 26.09 26.54
N LEU A 100 -17.57 24.79 26.21
CA LEU A 100 -18.56 23.83 26.70
C LEU A 100 -18.50 23.71 28.23
N MET A 101 -17.30 23.61 28.81
CA MET A 101 -17.14 23.53 30.27
C MET A 101 -17.50 24.84 30.97
N GLN A 102 -17.18 26.00 30.39
CA GLN A 102 -17.67 27.28 30.92
C GLN A 102 -19.20 27.35 30.93
N GLY A 103 -19.86 26.91 29.86
CA GLY A 103 -21.33 26.87 29.79
C GLY A 103 -21.94 26.00 30.88
N ILE A 104 -21.35 24.83 31.15
CA ILE A 104 -21.80 23.93 32.22
C ILE A 104 -21.59 24.57 33.60
N ILE A 105 -20.46 25.22 33.85
CA ILE A 105 -20.19 25.90 35.13
C ILE A 105 -21.17 27.05 35.35
N LEU A 106 -21.47 27.83 34.31
CA LEU A 106 -22.43 28.95 34.35
C LEU A 106 -23.87 28.49 34.59
N SER A 107 -24.22 27.23 34.26
CA SER A 107 -25.56 26.67 34.51
C SER A 107 -25.91 26.51 35.99
N GLY A 108 -24.93 26.62 36.90
CA GLY A 108 -25.13 26.67 38.35
C GLY A 108 -25.41 25.32 39.02
N ASN A 109 -25.46 24.22 38.26
CA ASN A 109 -25.83 22.89 38.78
C ASN A 109 -24.63 22.04 39.25
N VAL A 110 -23.43 22.63 39.33
CA VAL A 110 -22.18 21.92 39.59
C VAL A 110 -21.62 22.28 40.98
N PRO A 111 -21.26 21.29 41.82
CA PRO A 111 -20.57 21.52 43.09
C PRO A 111 -19.24 22.27 42.89
N ARG A 112 -18.86 23.12 43.85
CA ARG A 112 -17.62 23.92 43.77
C ARG A 112 -16.35 23.08 43.57
N GLY A 113 -16.32 21.85 44.10
CA GLY A 113 -15.19 20.93 43.92
C GLY A 113 -15.04 20.42 42.49
N ASP A 114 -16.16 20.11 41.83
CA ASP A 114 -16.14 19.55 40.47
C ASP A 114 -15.86 20.62 39.41
N ALA A 115 -16.25 21.87 39.68
CA ALA A 115 -16.00 23.01 38.79
C ALA A 115 -14.51 23.22 38.49
N GLU A 116 -13.62 22.91 39.44
CA GLU A 116 -12.18 23.04 39.24
C GLU A 116 -11.63 21.98 38.27
N ILE A 117 -12.19 20.77 38.29
CA ILE A 117 -11.83 19.68 37.36
C ILE A 117 -12.35 20.02 35.97
N LEU A 118 -13.61 20.45 35.84
CA LEU A 118 -14.21 20.85 34.56
C LEU A 118 -13.42 21.98 33.89
N ARG A 119 -12.89 22.93 34.67
CA ARG A 119 -12.08 24.04 34.14
C ARG A 119 -10.73 23.59 33.55
N ARG A 120 -10.27 22.37 33.83
CA ARG A 120 -8.98 21.83 33.34
C ARG A 120 -9.13 20.83 32.20
N ILE A 121 -10.36 20.36 31.91
CA ILE A 121 -10.62 19.35 30.87
C ILE A 121 -10.18 19.78 29.47
N TRP A 122 -10.21 21.08 29.15
CA TRP A 122 -9.79 21.59 27.84
C TRP A 122 -8.31 21.28 27.51
N VAL A 123 -7.48 21.03 28.54
CA VAL A 123 -6.08 20.61 28.38
C VAL A 123 -5.96 19.29 27.61
N ALA A 124 -7.01 18.45 27.60
CA ALA A 124 -7.02 17.24 26.77
C ALA A 124 -6.85 17.55 25.27
N GLY A 125 -7.31 18.72 24.80
CA GLY A 125 -7.11 19.17 23.41
C GLY A 125 -5.65 19.55 23.08
N VAL A 126 -4.80 19.77 24.09
CA VAL A 126 -3.36 20.00 23.89
C VAL A 126 -2.65 18.73 23.44
N ILE A 127 -3.15 17.55 23.79
CA ILE A 127 -2.52 16.27 23.44
C ILE A 127 -2.48 16.08 21.90
N PRO A 128 -3.61 16.15 21.16
CA PRO A 128 -3.58 16.10 19.69
C PRO A 128 -2.75 17.21 19.06
N LEU A 129 -2.70 18.40 19.67
CA LEU A 129 -1.86 19.50 19.21
C LEU A 129 -0.38 19.13 19.24
N MET A 130 0.09 18.57 20.36
CA MET A 130 1.47 18.13 20.52
C MET A 130 1.82 16.98 19.58
N VAL A 131 0.88 16.03 19.37
CA VAL A 131 1.05 14.95 18.40
C VAL A 131 1.19 15.50 16.98
N GLY A 132 0.32 16.43 16.58
CA GLY A 132 0.37 17.06 15.27
C GLY A 132 1.66 17.83 15.04
N MET A 133 2.13 18.56 16.05
CA MET A 133 3.42 19.25 16.02
C MET A 133 4.58 18.26 15.85
N GLY A 134 4.55 17.12 16.55
CA GLY A 134 5.53 16.03 16.39
C GLY A 134 5.57 15.46 14.97
N LEU A 135 4.41 15.25 14.34
CA LEU A 135 4.32 14.79 12.95
C LEU A 135 4.88 15.82 11.96
N ILE A 136 4.62 17.11 12.18
CA ILE A 136 5.19 18.20 11.36
C ILE A 136 6.72 18.20 11.50
N PHE A 137 7.24 18.14 12.73
CA PHE A 137 8.68 18.10 12.97
C PHE A 137 9.33 16.87 12.34
N ASN A 138 8.71 15.70 12.47
CA ASN A 138 9.20 14.48 11.85
C ASN A 138 9.27 14.62 10.32
N GLY A 139 8.19 15.09 9.69
CA GLY A 139 8.14 15.33 8.25
C GLY A 139 9.19 16.36 7.78
N LEU A 140 9.51 17.38 8.59
CA LEU A 140 10.52 18.39 8.25
C LEU A 140 11.97 17.91 8.45
N ILE A 141 12.27 17.20 9.53
CA ILE A 141 13.64 16.81 9.91
C ILE A 141 14.07 15.53 9.18
N VAL A 142 13.23 14.49 9.20
CA VAL A 142 13.55 13.19 8.60
C VAL A 142 13.60 13.29 7.09
N SER A 143 12.70 14.07 6.48
CA SER A 143 12.70 14.23 5.02
C SER A 143 13.92 14.99 4.49
N LYS A 144 14.43 15.99 5.23
CA LYS A 144 15.69 16.65 4.86
C LYS A 144 16.86 15.67 4.86
N ARG A 145 16.95 14.80 5.88
CA ARG A 145 18.02 13.79 5.96
C ARG A 145 17.91 12.70 4.90
N LEU A 146 16.71 12.25 4.55
CA LEU A 146 16.49 11.25 3.50
C LEU A 146 16.88 11.77 2.11
N ILE A 147 16.56 13.03 1.79
CA ILE A 147 16.97 13.65 0.52
C ILE A 147 18.50 13.79 0.48
N GLU A 148 19.13 14.15 1.59
CA GLU A 148 20.58 14.28 1.65
C GLU A 148 21.29 12.92 1.49
N ILE A 149 20.77 11.85 2.09
CA ILE A 149 21.28 10.49 1.93
C ILE A 149 21.06 10.00 0.49
N ALA A 150 19.86 10.18 -0.06
CA ALA A 150 19.56 9.81 -1.46
C ALA A 150 20.46 10.56 -2.44
N LYS A 151 20.75 11.85 -2.19
CA LYS A 151 21.68 12.66 -2.98
C LYS A 151 23.12 12.20 -2.86
N ARG A 152 23.54 11.64 -1.72
CA ARG A 152 24.88 11.03 -1.55
C ARG A 152 24.98 9.68 -2.28
N GLU A 153 23.91 8.88 -2.27
CA GLU A 153 23.85 7.62 -3.00
C GLU A 153 23.80 7.83 -4.53
N THR A 154 23.10 8.86 -5.01
CA THR A 154 23.14 9.25 -6.43
C THR A 154 24.38 10.09 -6.80
N GLY A 155 25.05 10.69 -5.82
CA GLY A 155 26.27 11.48 -6.01
C GLY A 155 27.57 10.66 -6.11
N THR A 156 27.49 9.33 -5.99
CA THR A 156 28.64 8.44 -6.17
C THR A 156 28.59 7.77 -7.56
N GLY A 157 28.73 8.60 -8.61
CA GLY A 157 29.03 8.21 -10.00
C GLY A 157 27.84 8.30 -11.00
N PRO A 158 27.97 8.97 -12.17
CA PRO A 158 29.19 9.44 -12.85
C PRO A 158 29.19 10.97 -13.04
N ASP A 159 30.03 11.67 -12.28
CA ASP A 159 30.64 12.94 -12.73
C ASP A 159 31.93 12.63 -13.54
N ALA A 160 31.90 11.53 -14.28
CA ALA A 160 32.95 11.06 -15.20
C ALA A 160 32.40 10.75 -16.60
N LEU A 161 31.24 11.33 -16.96
CA LEU A 161 30.80 11.43 -18.35
C LEU A 161 30.32 12.85 -18.61
N GLU A 162 31.28 13.63 -19.10
CA GLU A 162 31.12 14.72 -20.06
C GLU A 162 30.26 15.92 -19.65
N THR A 163 30.96 16.82 -18.95
CA THR A 163 30.91 18.26 -19.22
C THR A 163 31.24 18.53 -20.70
N GLY A 164 30.31 18.26 -21.62
CA GLY A 164 30.53 18.42 -23.07
C GLY A 164 29.29 18.44 -23.95
N ALA A 165 28.08 18.26 -23.42
CA ALA A 165 26.85 18.48 -24.19
C ALA A 165 26.43 19.94 -24.06
N GLU A 166 26.96 20.77 -24.95
CA GLU A 166 26.38 22.08 -25.26
C GLU A 166 24.87 21.97 -25.36
N ARG A 167 24.17 22.94 -24.77
CA ARG A 167 22.75 23.17 -25.03
C ARG A 167 22.61 23.58 -26.50
N GLY A 168 22.51 22.59 -27.38
CA GLY A 168 22.08 22.78 -28.75
C GLY A 168 20.66 23.35 -28.73
N ALA A 169 20.56 24.66 -28.90
CA ALA A 169 19.32 25.29 -29.29
C ALA A 169 18.78 24.52 -30.50
N LEU A 170 17.56 24.00 -30.37
CA LEU A 170 16.89 23.31 -31.46
C LEU A 170 16.86 24.23 -32.69
N ARG A 171 17.67 23.87 -33.69
CA ARG A 171 17.71 24.56 -34.98
C ARG A 171 16.38 24.29 -35.69
N PRO A 172 15.75 25.29 -36.32
CA PRO A 172 14.46 25.12 -36.98
C PRO A 172 14.53 24.02 -38.05
N ALA A 173 13.47 23.21 -38.10
CA ALA A 173 13.33 22.06 -38.98
C ALA A 173 13.38 22.50 -40.45
N ASP A 174 14.49 22.20 -41.12
CA ASP A 174 14.63 22.35 -42.56
C ASP A 174 14.66 20.94 -43.17
N THR A 175 13.60 20.57 -43.88
CA THR A 175 13.23 19.18 -44.21
C THR A 175 13.85 18.65 -45.50
N ALA A 176 15.14 18.91 -45.77
CA ALA A 176 15.75 18.49 -47.04
C ALA A 176 17.01 17.62 -46.93
N GLU A 177 17.57 17.37 -45.74
CA GLU A 177 18.74 16.50 -45.59
C GLU A 177 18.40 15.21 -44.83
N PHE A 178 18.50 14.08 -45.56
CA PHE A 178 18.51 12.75 -44.97
C PHE A 178 19.81 12.58 -44.20
N ILE A 179 19.72 12.49 -42.86
CA ILE A 179 20.83 12.10 -42.01
C ILE A 179 21.02 10.58 -42.17
N PRO A 180 22.18 10.08 -42.64
CA PRO A 180 22.46 8.65 -42.58
C PRO A 180 22.62 8.26 -41.10
N SER A 181 21.73 7.41 -40.62
CA SER A 181 21.84 6.83 -39.28
C SER A 181 22.92 5.74 -39.29
N ASP A 182 23.97 5.90 -38.49
CA ASP A 182 25.04 4.91 -38.27
C ASP A 182 24.61 3.65 -37.49
N PHE A 183 23.31 3.46 -37.25
CA PHE A 183 22.76 2.26 -36.62
C PHE A 183 22.17 1.33 -37.67
N SER A 184 23.04 0.64 -38.40
CA SER A 184 22.68 -0.53 -39.20
C SER A 184 22.47 -1.74 -38.28
N VAL A 185 21.21 -2.17 -38.11
CA VAL A 185 20.80 -3.33 -37.31
C VAL A 185 20.78 -4.62 -38.16
N THR A 186 21.69 -4.78 -39.14
CA THR A 186 21.66 -5.97 -40.04
C THR A 186 22.98 -6.69 -40.29
N GLU A 187 24.11 -6.34 -39.67
CA GLU A 187 25.38 -7.06 -39.92
C GLU A 187 25.85 -7.89 -38.72
N GLY A 188 25.46 -9.17 -38.66
CA GLY A 188 26.03 -10.06 -37.64
C GLY A 188 25.71 -11.56 -37.74
N THR A 189 24.70 -11.99 -38.49
CA THR A 189 24.22 -13.39 -38.39
C THR A 189 24.47 -14.30 -39.60
N THR A 190 25.15 -13.87 -40.65
CA THR A 190 25.37 -14.71 -41.86
C THR A 190 26.78 -15.29 -42.00
N ARG A 191 27.66 -15.17 -41.00
CA ARG A 191 29.06 -15.63 -41.10
C ARG A 191 29.29 -17.15 -40.95
N HIS A 192 28.25 -17.97 -40.80
CA HIS A 192 28.39 -19.41 -40.49
C HIS A 192 28.02 -20.42 -41.59
N LEU A 193 27.90 -20.02 -42.86
CA LEU A 193 27.65 -20.99 -43.94
C LEU A 193 28.61 -20.84 -45.12
N LYS A 194 29.86 -21.28 -44.96
CA LYS A 194 30.72 -21.74 -46.08
C LYS A 194 31.72 -22.80 -45.62
N SER A 195 31.42 -24.08 -45.86
CA SER A 195 32.34 -25.02 -46.55
C SER A 195 31.82 -26.47 -46.53
N SER A 196 31.24 -26.93 -47.65
CA SER A 196 31.42 -28.31 -48.12
C SER A 196 31.04 -28.39 -49.61
N VAL A 197 32.04 -28.26 -50.48
CA VAL A 197 31.96 -28.73 -51.87
C VAL A 197 33.11 -29.73 -52.03
N PRO A 198 32.85 -31.02 -52.31
CA PRO A 198 33.86 -31.91 -52.83
C PRO A 198 34.02 -31.67 -54.34
N LYS A 199 35.28 -31.64 -54.79
CA LYS A 199 35.73 -31.56 -56.19
C LYS A 199 35.67 -32.95 -56.86
N PRO A 200 35.77 -33.03 -58.20
CA PRO A 200 35.24 -34.10 -59.06
C PRO A 200 35.95 -35.45 -58.94
#